data_AF-A0A5K1G1N2-F1
#
_entry.id   AF-A0A5K1G1N2-F1
#
_cell.length_a   1.000
_cell.length_b   1.000
_cell.length_c   1.000
_cell.angle_alpha   90.00
_cell.angle_beta   90.00
_cell.angle_gamma   90.00
#
_symmetry.space_group_name_H-M   'P 1'
#
loop_
_entity.id
_entity.type
_entity.pdbx_description
1 polymer ?
#
loop_
_entity_poly.entity_id
_entity_poly.type
_entity_poly.pdbx_seq_one_letter_code
_entity_poly.pdbx_strand_id
1 'polypeptide(L)'
;MAAFWLILLLLVACLVMKIAIEIISVYWLTPRRIRLAMEKQGVRGPRPSFLVGNLFHMAALVKETTSSDLVSVHHDIVDRLLPHYVLWSRLY
;
A
#
# COMPACT_ATOMS: atom_id res chain seq x y z
N MET A 1 38.47 -26.92 -3.88
CA MET A 1 38.41 -25.55 -4.46
C MET A 1 37.12 -25.34 -5.26
N ALA A 2 36.86 -26.06 -6.36
CA ALA A 2 35.64 -25.87 -7.17
C ALA A 2 34.31 -26.17 -6.44
N ALA A 3 34.25 -27.24 -5.64
CA ALA A 3 33.05 -27.61 -4.88
C ALA A 3 32.61 -26.52 -3.88
N PHE A 4 33.56 -25.80 -3.28
CA PHE A 4 33.27 -24.70 -2.34
C PHE A 4 32.52 -23.56 -3.04
N TRP A 5 33.00 -23.16 -4.23
CA TRP A 5 32.35 -22.11 -5.01
C TRP A 5 30.95 -22.50 -5.49
N LEU A 6 30.74 -23.78 -5.87
CA LEU A 6 29.43 -24.29 -6.25
C LEU A 6 28.44 -24.26 -5.08
N ILE A 7 28.89 -24.66 -3.88
CA ILE A 7 28.07 -24.61 -2.65
C ILE A 7 27.72 -23.16 -2.32
N LEU A 8 28.69 -22.24 -2.39
CA LEU A 8 28.46 -20.81 -2.13
C LEU A 8 27.44 -20.23 -3.12
N LEU A 9 27.57 -20.54 -4.41
CA LEU A 9 26.63 -20.09 -5.44
C LEU A 9 25.22 -20.61 -5.17
N LEU A 10 25.09 -21.88 -4.81
CA LEU A 10 23.80 -22.48 -4.47
C LEU A 10 23.16 -21.78 -3.26
N LEU A 11 23.93 -21.49 -2.21
CA LEU A 11 23.43 -20.79 -1.03
C LEU A 11 22.94 -19.38 -1.38
N VAL A 12 23.70 -18.63 -2.18
CA VAL A 12 23.31 -17.31 -2.65
C VAL A 12 22.03 -17.39 -3.49
N ALA A 13 21.93 -18.36 -4.40
CA ALA A 13 20.74 -18.57 -5.22
C ALA A 13 19.50 -18.88 -4.35
N CYS A 14 19.63 -19.75 -3.35
CA CYS A 14 18.55 -20.04 -2.39
C CYS A 14 18.10 -18.80 -1.62
N LEU A 15 19.05 -17.95 -1.17
CA LEU A 15 18.75 -16.71 -0.48
C LEU A 15 18.00 -15.71 -1.38
N VAL A 16 18.46 -15.52 -2.62
CA VAL A 16 17.80 -14.66 -3.61
C VAL A 16 16.39 -15.15 -3.89
N MET A 17 16.21 -16.46 -4.10
CA MET A 17 14.89 -17.06 -4.32
C MET A 17 13.96 -16.83 -3.12
N LYS A 18 14.46 -17.02 -1.90
CA LYS A 18 13.67 -16.76 -0.69
C LYS A 18 13.22 -15.30 -0.63
N ILE A 19 14.14 -14.35 -0.86
CA ILE A 19 13.81 -12.92 -0.86
C ILE A 19 12.78 -12.58 -1.94
N ALA A 20 12.94 -13.13 -3.15
CA ALA A 20 11.98 -12.92 -4.23
C ALA A 20 10.57 -13.44 -3.88
N ILE A 21 10.49 -14.62 -3.27
CA ILE A 21 9.21 -15.19 -2.81
C ILE A 21 8.56 -14.29 -1.76
N GLU A 22 9.33 -13.80 -0.78
CA GLU A 22 8.81 -12.89 0.25
C GLU A 22 8.33 -11.56 -0.36
N ILE A 23 9.08 -10.98 -1.29
CA ILE A 23 8.67 -9.76 -2.00
C ILE A 23 7.35 -9.99 -2.75
N ILE A 24 7.23 -11.08 -3.51
CA ILE A 24 6.00 -11.41 -4.23
C ILE A 24 4.84 -11.64 -3.25
N SER A 25 5.11 -12.32 -2.14
CA SER A 25 4.11 -12.58 -1.10
C SER A 25 3.55 -11.28 -0.49
N VAL A 26 4.45 -10.38 -0.06
CA VAL A 26 4.11 -9.14 0.64
C VAL A 26 3.51 -8.10 -0.30
N TYR A 27 4.10 -7.88 -1.48
CA TYR A 27 3.67 -6.81 -2.37
C TYR A 27 2.55 -7.20 -3.34
N TRP A 28 2.31 -8.50 -3.56
CA TRP A 28 1.34 -8.95 -4.56
C TRP A 28 0.29 -9.92 -4.01
N LEU A 29 0.71 -11.07 -3.46
CA LEU A 29 -0.22 -12.14 -3.11
C LEU A 29 -1.11 -11.77 -1.92
N THR A 30 -0.51 -11.27 -0.84
CA THR A 30 -1.22 -10.91 0.39
C THR A 30 -2.21 -9.76 0.16
N PRO A 31 -1.83 -8.62 -0.47
CA PRO A 31 -2.77 -7.55 -0.78
C PRO A 31 -3.93 -8.02 -1.66
N ARG A 32 -3.66 -8.85 -2.68
CA ARG A 32 -4.71 -9.39 -3.56
C ARG A 32 -5.68 -10.31 -2.80
N ARG A 33 -5.19 -11.15 -1.89
CA ARG A 33 -6.02 -12.02 -1.05
C ARG A 33 -6.94 -11.20 -0.13
N ILE A 34 -6.39 -10.20 0.55
CA ILE A 34 -7.16 -9.30 1.43
C ILE A 34 -8.25 -8.59 0.62
N ARG A 35 -7.89 -8.01 -0.52
CA ARG A 35 -8.83 -7.31 -1.40
C ARG A 35 -9.98 -8.21 -1.84
N LEU A 36 -9.69 -9.43 -2.29
CA LEU A 36 -10.75 -10.37 -2.69
C LEU A 36 -11.66 -10.76 -1.52
N ALA A 37 -11.11 -10.88 -0.30
CA ALA A 37 -11.91 -11.15 0.89
C ALA A 37 -12.83 -9.97 1.24
N MET A 38 -12.32 -8.73 1.18
CA MET A 38 -13.12 -7.52 1.42
C MET A 38 -14.18 -7.31 0.33
N GLU A 39 -13.84 -7.50 -0.94
CA GLU A 39 -14.79 -7.39 -2.05
C GLU A 39 -15.96 -8.37 -1.92
N LYS A 40 -15.72 -9.59 -1.41
CA LYS A 40 -16.78 -10.57 -1.12
C LYS A 40 -17.72 -10.12 0.00
N GLN A 41 -17.24 -9.27 0.92
CA GLN A 41 -18.05 -8.66 1.97
C GLN A 41 -18.77 -7.39 1.49
N GLY A 42 -18.64 -7.03 0.21
CA GLY A 42 -19.17 -5.77 -0.34
C GLY A 42 -18.29 -4.56 -0.05
N VAL A 43 -17.17 -4.72 0.66
CA VAL A 43 -16.23 -3.64 0.96
C VAL A 43 -15.30 -3.46 -0.22
N ARG A 44 -15.58 -2.44 -1.04
CA ARG A 44 -14.74 -2.04 -2.17
C ARG A 44 -13.85 -0.86 -1.78
N GLY A 45 -12.86 -0.59 -2.60
CA GLY A 45 -11.93 0.50 -2.34
C GLY A 45 -11.19 0.94 -3.59
N PRO A 46 -10.35 1.98 -3.45
CA PRO A 46 -9.54 2.49 -4.55
C PRO A 46 -8.62 1.41 -5.11
N ARG A 47 -8.35 1.50 -6.42
CA ARG A 47 -7.39 0.60 -7.07
C ARG A 47 -6.02 0.75 -6.37
N PRO A 48 -5.37 -0.34 -5.93
CA PRO A 48 -4.07 -0.25 -5.29
C PRO A 48 -2.99 0.09 -6.31
N SER A 49 -2.08 1.00 -5.95
CA SER A 49 -0.86 1.28 -6.69
C SER A 49 0.36 0.60 -6.07
N PHE A 50 1.31 0.21 -6.91
CA PHE A 50 2.60 -0.32 -6.50
C PHE A 50 3.58 0.84 -6.28
N LEU A 51 4.53 0.85 -5.34
CA LEU A 51 4.90 -0.07 -4.24
C LEU A 51 4.27 0.28 -2.89
N VAL A 52 3.95 1.56 -2.71
CA VAL A 52 3.60 2.15 -1.40
C VAL A 52 2.07 2.32 -1.27
N GLY A 53 1.30 1.70 -2.15
CA GLY A 53 -0.14 1.92 -2.23
C GLY A 53 -0.46 3.36 -2.61
N ASN A 54 -1.68 3.77 -2.26
CA ASN A 54 -2.23 5.08 -2.62
C ASN A 54 -1.68 6.23 -1.76
N LEU A 55 -0.55 6.04 -1.07
CA LEU A 55 0.01 7.00 -0.13
C LEU A 55 0.29 8.35 -0.79
N PHE A 56 0.85 8.37 -2.00
CA PHE A 56 1.10 9.62 -2.72
C PHE A 56 -0.18 10.36 -3.08
N HIS A 57 -1.24 9.63 -3.46
CA HIS A 57 -2.55 10.23 -3.71
C HIS A 57 -3.17 10.79 -2.43
N MET A 58 -3.09 10.04 -1.32
CA MET A 58 -3.53 10.52 0.00
C MET A 58 -2.77 11.77 0.44
N ALA A 59 -1.45 11.78 0.29
CA ALA A 59 -0.60 12.91 0.65
C ALA A 59 -0.89 14.15 -0.21
N ALA A 60 -1.16 13.96 -1.51
CA ALA A 60 -1.57 15.04 -2.40
C ALA A 60 -2.91 15.66 -1.96
N LEU A 61 -3.92 14.84 -1.65
CA LEU A 61 -5.21 15.31 -1.15
C LEU A 61 -5.09 16.05 0.18
N VAL A 62 -4.29 15.52 1.12
CA VAL A 62 -4.02 16.19 2.40
C VAL A 62 -3.32 17.52 2.16
N LYS A 63 -2.27 17.55 1.34
CA LYS A 63 -1.56 18.79 0.99
C LYS A 63 -2.49 19.85 0.42
N GLU A 64 -3.41 19.46 -0.46
CA GLU A 64 -4.40 20.36 -1.07
C GLU A 64 -5.34 20.95 -0.02
N THR A 65 -5.95 20.10 0.81
CA THR A 65 -6.91 20.52 1.83
C THR A 65 -6.28 21.30 3.00
N THR A 66 -4.99 21.10 3.27
CA THR A 66 -4.24 21.86 4.29
C THR A 66 -3.45 23.04 3.71
N SER A 67 -3.61 23.36 2.42
CA SER A 67 -2.84 24.43 1.76
C SER A 67 -3.21 25.84 2.21
N SER A 68 -4.40 26.02 2.80
CA SER A 68 -4.93 27.29 3.28
C SER A 68 -5.27 27.21 4.77
N ASP A 69 -5.35 28.38 5.43
CA ASP A 69 -5.71 28.46 6.84
C ASP A 69 -7.13 27.91 7.10
N LEU A 70 -7.36 27.49 8.34
CA LEU A 70 -8.68 27.05 8.76
C LEU A 70 -9.59 28.28 8.89
N VAL A 71 -10.68 28.31 8.13
CA VAL A 71 -11.63 29.45 8.14
C VAL A 71 -12.28 29.65 9.52
N SER A 72 -12.54 28.56 10.25
CA SER A 72 -13.07 28.60 11.61
C SER A 72 -12.69 27.33 12.38
N VAL A 73 -12.54 27.42 13.71
CA VAL A 73 -12.24 26.26 14.56
C VAL A 73 -13.54 25.50 14.85
N HIS A 74 -13.58 24.22 14.47
CA HIS A 74 -14.66 23.29 14.76
C HIS A 74 -14.12 21.86 14.86
N HIS A 75 -14.93 20.95 15.40
CA HIS A 75 -14.53 19.56 15.64
C HIS A 75 -14.58 18.70 14.38
N ASP A 76 -15.29 19.14 13.34
CA ASP A 76 -15.40 18.43 12.06
C ASP A 76 -14.22 18.76 11.14
N ILE A 77 -13.09 18.10 11.39
CA ILE A 77 -11.84 18.31 10.66
C ILE A 77 -11.50 17.15 9.70
N VAL A 78 -12.40 16.18 9.57
CA VAL A 78 -12.13 14.93 8.83
C VAL A 78 -11.91 15.21 7.35
N ASP A 79 -12.74 16.05 6.73
CA ASP A 79 -12.59 16.47 5.34
C ASP A 79 -11.23 17.14 5.06
N ARG A 80 -10.62 17.75 6.09
CA ARG A 80 -9.32 18.43 5.98
C ARG A 80 -8.14 17.51 6.27
N LEU A 81 -8.21 16.64 7.28
CA LEU A 81 -7.06 15.81 7.67
C LEU A 81 -7.07 14.43 7.01
N LEU A 82 -8.25 13.93 6.65
CA LEU A 82 -8.47 12.64 5.99
C LEU A 82 -9.36 12.79 4.75
N PRO A 83 -9.04 13.71 3.82
CA PRO A 83 -9.87 13.96 2.62
C PRO A 83 -10.09 12.72 1.76
N HIS A 84 -9.11 11.81 1.73
CA HIS A 84 -9.21 10.54 1.04
C HIS A 84 -10.31 9.62 1.62
N TYR A 85 -10.55 9.66 2.93
CA TYR A 85 -11.60 8.87 3.57
C TYR A 85 -12.98 9.30 3.09
N VAL A 86 -13.22 10.61 3.10
CA VAL A 86 -14.48 11.24 2.68
C VAL A 86 -14.70 11.08 1.18
N LEU A 87 -13.64 11.23 0.38
CA LEU A 87 -13.70 11.00 -1.06
C LEU A 87 -14.05 9.54 -1.37
N TRP A 88 -13.36 8.58 -0.75
CA TRP A 88 -13.55 7.16 -1.06
C TRP A 88 -14.86 6.60 -0.53
N SER A 89 -15.38 7.08 0.61
CA SER A 89 -16.69 6.66 1.11
C SER A 89 -17.86 7.08 0.20
N ARG A 90 -17.66 8.06 -0.68
CA ARG A 90 -18.64 8.47 -1.69
C ARG A 90 -18.51 7.68 -2.99
N LEU A 91 -17.34 7.09 -3.26
CA LEU A 91 -17.03 6.40 -4.51
C LEU A 91 -17.18 4.88 -4.43
N TYR A 92 -17.06 4.29 -3.24
CA TYR A 92 -17.02 2.85 -2.99
C TYR A 92 -17.99 2.47 -1.88
#